data_AF-A0A3D5X7T7-F1
#
_entry.id   AF-A0A3D5X7T7-F1
#
_cell.length_a   1.000
_cell.length_b   1.000
_cell.length_c   1.000
_cell.angle_alpha   90.00
_cell.angle_beta   90.00
_cell.angle_gamma   90.00
#
_symmetry.space_group_name_H-M   'P 1'
#
loop_
_entity.id
_entity.type
_entity.pdbx_description
1 polymer ?
#
loop_
_entity_poly.entity_id
_entity_poly.type
_entity_poly.pdbx_seq_one_letter_code
_entity_poly.pdbx_strand_id
1 'polypeptide(L)'
;MLFMLLERQSQALVYTIGGGVGLAVALGMFRFYYEFSIKPFIFTLIPAALILTLYISFDKSLSSIIALAWDSGAVTTGAVTVPLVLALGIGVSRAASKNKASSGGFGIILLASILPVFSVLVLGLILRSSSPEITTEAHFFSKENRENALKLFDDENAILNHAFTRGSEVGRKSFFADDALYHDNLNQLANNPKVLKDMLGAMSFDAWLSKSASESERKYIASVKTEPIDVVSGVPVSKVFKEESKIALQAVIPLTLLLLVVLLLFLREKLRYKDEFLLGIAFTLVGMILLTSGIRLGLGPLGGQVGAQLPRAFSKEAKFIDSKMIAPFDTTIVFSTIALDGTKKQFFNLTEESGTKVVEFTPENYDKENNIYEYVIKQAPLLGPNLTILGILLVLFFAFGMGFGATMAEPALNALGIIRWRS
;
A
#
# COMPACT_ATOMS: atom_id res chain seq x y z
N MET A 1 3.21 1.09 16.21
CA MET A 1 2.05 0.17 16.19
C MET A 1 1.64 -0.31 14.80
N LEU A 2 1.16 0.56 13.88
CA LEU A 2 0.72 0.13 12.54
C LEU A 2 1.74 -0.74 11.78
N PHE A 3 3.01 -0.34 11.80
CA PHE A 3 4.11 -1.12 11.21
C PHE A 3 4.22 -2.53 11.80
N MET A 4 4.08 -2.66 13.12
CA MET A 4 4.17 -3.95 13.81
C MET A 4 3.05 -4.91 13.37
N LEU A 5 1.83 -4.40 13.16
CA LEU A 5 0.70 -5.21 12.69
C LEU A 5 0.88 -5.66 11.24
N LEU A 6 1.35 -4.76 10.37
CA LEU A 6 1.45 -5.03 8.93
C LEU A 6 2.66 -5.87 8.56
N GLU A 7 3.81 -5.64 9.20
CA GLU A 7 5.06 -6.29 8.81
C GLU A 7 5.38 -7.50 9.69
N ARG A 8 5.32 -7.33 11.02
CA ARG A 8 5.71 -8.40 11.96
C ARG A 8 4.58 -9.37 12.28
N GLN A 9 3.39 -8.84 12.53
CA GLN A 9 2.21 -9.59 12.99
C GLN A 9 1.16 -9.77 11.88
N SER A 10 1.59 -9.77 10.62
CA SER A 10 0.69 -9.90 9.46
C SER A 10 -0.18 -11.15 9.53
N GLN A 11 0.39 -12.28 9.95
CA GLN A 11 -0.34 -13.54 10.12
C GLN A 11 -1.37 -13.45 11.25
N ALA A 12 -1.00 -12.86 12.39
CA ALA A 12 -1.94 -12.66 13.49
C ALA A 12 -3.11 -11.76 13.06
N LEU A 13 -2.83 -10.68 12.33
CA LEU A 13 -3.85 -9.81 11.75
C LEU A 13 -4.82 -10.59 10.84
N VAL A 14 -4.30 -11.39 9.91
CA VAL A 14 -5.11 -12.22 9.01
C VAL A 14 -5.96 -13.23 9.78
N TYR A 15 -5.40 -13.92 10.77
CA TYR A 15 -6.15 -14.88 11.59
C TYR A 15 -7.21 -14.20 12.46
N THR A 16 -6.92 -13.03 13.02
CA THR A 16 -7.89 -12.25 13.80
C THR A 16 -9.04 -11.76 12.92
N ILE A 17 -8.76 -11.23 11.73
CA ILE A 17 -9.79 -10.83 10.76
C ILE A 17 -10.64 -12.05 10.35
N GLY A 18 -9.99 -13.16 9.97
CA GLY A 18 -10.67 -14.40 9.59
C GLY A 18 -11.52 -14.97 10.72
N GLY A 19 -11.03 -14.93 11.97
CA GLY A 19 -11.77 -15.30 13.16
C GLY A 19 -13.00 -14.42 13.38
N GLY A 20 -12.87 -13.11 13.18
CA GLY A 20 -13.98 -12.15 13.23
C GLY A 20 -15.07 -12.45 12.19
N VAL A 21 -14.68 -12.73 10.94
CA VAL A 21 -15.62 -13.14 9.88
C VAL A 21 -16.28 -14.49 10.21
N GLY A 22 -15.51 -15.47 10.68
CA GLY A 22 -16.05 -16.78 11.06
C GLY A 22 -17.08 -16.69 12.19
N LEU A 23 -16.78 -15.89 13.23
CA LEU A 23 -17.70 -15.61 14.32
C LEU A 23 -18.97 -14.88 13.81
N ALA A 24 -18.82 -13.95 12.88
CA ALA A 24 -19.95 -13.24 12.28
C ALA A 24 -20.88 -14.17 11.50
N VAL A 25 -20.33 -15.09 10.71
CA VAL A 25 -21.12 -16.10 10.00
C VAL A 25 -21.82 -17.01 11.01
N ALA A 26 -21.12 -17.49 12.04
CA ALA A 26 -21.71 -18.34 13.08
C ALA A 26 -22.84 -17.64 13.85
N LEU A 27 -22.66 -16.38 14.24
CA LEU A 27 -23.71 -15.58 14.90
C LEU A 27 -24.87 -15.27 13.95
N GLY A 28 -24.57 -14.98 12.68
CA GLY A 28 -25.57 -14.80 11.65
C GLY A 28 -26.43 -16.04 11.46
N MET A 29 -25.80 -17.22 11.47
CA MET A 29 -26.46 -18.52 11.40
C MET A 29 -27.31 -18.84 12.64
N PHE A 30 -26.75 -18.62 13.83
CA PHE A 30 -27.45 -18.77 15.11
C PHE A 30 -28.70 -17.89 15.14
N ARG A 31 -28.57 -16.63 14.68
CA ARG A 31 -29.69 -15.70 14.57
C ARG A 31 -30.83 -16.25 13.70
N PHE A 32 -30.53 -16.92 12.58
CA PHE A 32 -31.57 -17.54 11.74
C PHE A 32 -32.29 -18.67 12.43
N TYR A 33 -31.53 -19.56 13.05
CA TYR A 33 -32.08 -20.74 13.69
C TYR A 33 -33.09 -20.38 14.80
N TYR A 34 -32.80 -19.33 15.56
CA TYR A 34 -33.67 -18.85 16.65
C TYR A 34 -34.62 -17.70 16.23
N GLU A 35 -34.69 -17.36 14.94
CA GLU A 35 -35.50 -16.25 14.40
C GLU A 35 -35.28 -14.90 15.11
N PHE A 36 -34.07 -14.65 15.65
CA PHE A 36 -33.78 -13.39 16.32
C PHE A 36 -33.74 -12.23 15.33
N SER A 37 -34.36 -11.10 15.71
CA SER A 37 -34.24 -9.88 14.90
C SER A 37 -32.79 -9.39 14.87
N ILE A 38 -32.36 -8.73 13.77
CA ILE A 38 -31.01 -8.18 13.64
C ILE A 38 -30.79 -6.92 14.49
N LYS A 39 -31.89 -6.27 14.93
CA LYS A 39 -31.87 -4.97 15.63
C LYS A 39 -30.97 -4.97 16.88
N PRO A 40 -31.03 -5.97 17.79
CA PRO A 40 -30.17 -5.99 18.98
C PRO A 40 -28.69 -6.00 18.61
N PHE A 41 -28.30 -6.78 17.60
CA PHE A 41 -26.91 -6.82 17.13
C PHE A 41 -26.45 -5.46 16.62
N ILE A 42 -27.28 -4.75 15.85
CA ILE A 42 -26.98 -3.41 15.36
C ILE A 42 -26.83 -2.42 16.52
N PHE A 43 -27.80 -2.39 17.43
CA PHE A 43 -27.80 -1.46 18.57
C PHE A 43 -26.74 -1.77 19.62
N THR A 44 -26.16 -2.97 19.63
CA THR A 44 -25.06 -3.33 20.52
C THR A 44 -23.70 -3.19 19.84
N LEU A 45 -23.49 -3.83 18.69
CA LEU A 45 -22.16 -3.93 18.06
C LEU A 45 -21.71 -2.61 17.44
N ILE A 46 -22.61 -1.84 16.79
CA ILE A 46 -22.19 -0.57 16.16
C ILE A 46 -21.79 0.44 17.23
N PRO A 47 -22.61 0.75 18.26
CA PRO A 47 -22.19 1.68 19.31
C PRO A 47 -20.94 1.20 20.05
N ALA A 48 -20.83 -0.10 20.34
CA ALA A 48 -19.65 -0.62 21.01
C ALA A 48 -18.37 -0.45 20.15
N ALA A 49 -18.45 -0.61 18.82
CA ALA A 49 -17.32 -0.42 17.92
C ALA A 49 -16.92 1.06 17.85
N LEU A 50 -17.90 1.95 17.84
CA LEU A 50 -17.69 3.40 17.86
C LEU A 50 -17.08 3.87 19.18
N ILE A 51 -17.58 3.38 20.32
CA ILE A 51 -17.02 3.67 21.65
C ILE A 51 -15.57 3.18 21.73
N LEU A 52 -15.30 1.97 21.25
CA LEU A 52 -13.94 1.42 21.23
C LEU A 52 -13.01 2.22 20.32
N THR A 53 -13.51 2.62 19.14
CA THR A 53 -12.78 3.49 18.21
C THR A 53 -12.46 4.83 18.85
N LEU A 54 -13.43 5.44 19.54
CA LEU A 54 -13.26 6.70 20.23
C LEU A 54 -12.24 6.58 21.38
N TYR A 55 -12.34 5.50 22.16
CA TYR A 55 -11.38 5.20 23.23
C TYR A 55 -9.94 5.09 22.68
N ILE A 56 -9.76 4.34 21.59
CA ILE A 56 -8.47 4.16 20.92
C ILE A 56 -7.96 5.46 20.30
N SER A 57 -8.85 6.34 19.83
CA SER A 57 -8.49 7.63 19.22
C SER A 57 -7.73 8.55 20.18
N PHE A 58 -7.97 8.44 21.49
CA PHE A 58 -7.25 9.23 22.49
C PHE A 58 -5.81 8.75 22.73
N ASP A 59 -5.46 7.53 22.34
CA ASP A 59 -4.09 7.00 22.44
C ASP A 59 -3.34 7.25 21.11
N LYS A 60 -2.32 8.11 21.15
CA LYS A 60 -1.52 8.46 19.97
C LYS A 60 -0.86 7.24 19.30
N SER A 61 -0.52 6.19 20.05
CA SER A 61 0.10 4.98 19.51
C SER A 61 -0.91 4.13 18.72
N LEU A 62 -2.12 4.02 19.25
CA LEU A 62 -3.16 3.15 18.70
C LEU A 62 -4.03 3.82 17.64
N SER A 63 -4.09 5.16 17.60
CA SER A 63 -4.88 5.92 16.62
C SER A 63 -4.56 5.54 15.17
N SER A 64 -3.29 5.17 14.90
CA SER A 64 -2.83 4.69 13.59
C SER A 64 -3.50 3.38 13.10
N ILE A 65 -4.08 2.57 14.01
CA ILE A 65 -4.75 1.31 13.65
C ILE A 65 -6.21 1.53 13.25
N ILE A 66 -6.83 2.65 13.65
CA ILE A 66 -8.27 2.87 13.43
C ILE A 66 -8.61 2.73 11.94
N ALA A 67 -7.86 3.38 11.06
CA ALA A 67 -8.07 3.30 9.62
C ALA A 67 -7.99 1.85 9.11
N LEU A 68 -6.93 1.13 9.51
CA LEU A 68 -6.76 -0.29 9.15
C LEU A 68 -7.92 -1.16 9.64
N ALA A 69 -8.41 -0.92 10.87
CA ALA A 69 -9.52 -1.68 11.43
C ALA A 69 -10.80 -1.47 10.62
N TRP A 70 -11.16 -0.22 10.30
CA TRP A 70 -12.35 0.07 9.51
C TRP A 70 -12.23 -0.39 8.05
N ASP A 71 -11.05 -0.28 7.45
CA ASP A 71 -10.77 -0.82 6.11
C ASP A 71 -10.90 -2.36 6.10
N SER A 72 -10.49 -3.05 7.17
CA SER A 72 -10.63 -4.51 7.26
C SER A 72 -12.09 -4.95 7.20
N GLY A 73 -13.02 -4.16 7.75
CA GLY A 73 -14.47 -4.39 7.66
C GLY A 73 -15.02 -4.25 6.24
N ALA A 74 -14.41 -3.40 5.41
CA ALA A 74 -14.78 -3.24 4.00
C ALA A 74 -14.14 -4.31 3.10
N VAL A 75 -12.87 -4.64 3.35
CA VAL A 75 -12.14 -5.69 2.61
C VAL A 75 -12.77 -7.07 2.82
N THR A 76 -13.27 -7.34 4.03
CA THR A 76 -13.96 -8.59 4.34
C THR A 76 -15.31 -8.72 3.61
N THR A 77 -15.92 -7.62 3.17
CA THR A 77 -17.07 -7.62 2.26
C THR A 77 -16.66 -7.58 0.78
N GLY A 78 -15.48 -8.08 0.44
CA GLY A 78 -14.98 -8.11 -0.94
C GLY A 78 -15.80 -8.99 -1.89
N ALA A 79 -15.41 -8.96 -3.16
CA ALA A 79 -16.11 -9.59 -4.29
C ALA A 79 -16.36 -11.11 -4.15
N VAL A 80 -15.61 -11.80 -3.29
CA VAL A 80 -15.76 -13.24 -3.04
C VAL A 80 -16.66 -13.50 -1.83
N THR A 81 -16.46 -12.77 -0.73
CA THR A 81 -17.14 -13.04 0.54
C THR A 81 -18.62 -12.68 0.48
N VAL A 82 -18.99 -11.57 -0.17
CA VAL A 82 -20.38 -11.13 -0.23
C VAL A 82 -21.29 -12.13 -0.97
N PRO A 83 -20.98 -12.57 -2.21
CA PRO A 83 -21.79 -13.58 -2.89
C PRO A 83 -21.89 -14.89 -2.10
N LEU A 84 -20.79 -15.33 -1.48
CA LEU A 84 -20.75 -16.55 -0.70
C LEU A 84 -21.64 -16.46 0.55
N VAL A 85 -21.46 -15.42 1.37
CA VAL A 85 -22.23 -15.21 2.61
C VAL A 85 -23.71 -14.96 2.30
N LEU A 86 -24.01 -14.25 1.21
CA LEU A 86 -25.38 -14.04 0.75
C LEU A 86 -26.02 -15.35 0.31
N ALA A 87 -25.33 -16.16 -0.52
CA ALA A 87 -25.83 -17.45 -0.98
C ALA A 87 -26.05 -18.42 0.19
N LEU A 88 -25.12 -18.47 1.14
CA LEU A 88 -25.26 -19.24 2.37
C LEU A 88 -26.47 -18.76 3.19
N GLY A 89 -26.60 -17.45 3.40
CA GLY A 89 -27.71 -16.87 4.14
C GLY A 89 -29.07 -17.13 3.50
N ILE A 90 -29.16 -17.13 2.16
CA ILE A 90 -30.37 -17.48 1.40
C ILE A 90 -30.67 -18.98 1.50
N GLY A 91 -29.65 -19.84 1.39
CA GLY A 91 -29.82 -21.28 1.50
C GLY A 91 -30.34 -21.69 2.88
N VAL A 92 -29.77 -21.11 3.92
CA VAL A 92 -30.14 -21.38 5.31
C VAL A 92 -31.50 -20.81 5.65
N SER A 93 -31.83 -19.58 5.20
CA SER A 93 -33.16 -19.02 5.46
C SER A 93 -34.28 -19.85 4.83
N ARG A 94 -34.03 -20.45 3.66
CA ARG A 94 -34.97 -21.40 3.03
C ARG A 94 -35.13 -22.71 3.80
N ALA A 95 -34.07 -23.21 4.41
CA ALA A 95 -34.10 -24.46 5.17
C ALA A 95 -34.70 -24.27 6.58
N ALA A 96 -34.45 -23.13 7.20
CA ALA A 96 -34.83 -22.86 8.59
C ALA A 96 -36.21 -22.21 8.76
N SER A 97 -36.65 -21.32 7.86
CA SER A 97 -37.92 -20.59 8.05
C SER A 97 -39.06 -21.15 7.19
N LYS A 98 -40.18 -21.52 7.85
CA LYS A 98 -41.45 -21.91 7.19
C LYS A 98 -42.28 -20.73 6.67
N ASN A 99 -41.92 -19.47 6.95
CA ASN A 99 -42.57 -18.28 6.40
C ASN A 99 -41.62 -17.07 6.32
N LYS A 100 -41.66 -16.35 5.18
CA LYS A 100 -41.10 -15.01 4.88
C LYS A 100 -39.79 -14.59 5.60
N ALA A 101 -38.64 -14.78 4.93
CA ALA A 101 -37.48 -13.89 5.10
C ALA A 101 -36.55 -13.90 3.87
N SER A 102 -36.89 -13.10 2.86
CA SER A 102 -36.00 -12.79 1.72
C SER A 102 -34.81 -11.87 2.09
N SER A 103 -34.79 -11.30 3.30
CA SER A 103 -33.75 -10.37 3.77
C SER A 103 -32.62 -11.03 4.58
N GLY A 104 -32.57 -12.37 4.62
CA GLY A 104 -31.67 -13.09 5.52
C GLY A 104 -30.18 -12.77 5.32
N GLY A 105 -29.63 -13.04 4.14
CA GLY A 105 -28.18 -12.95 3.94
C GLY A 105 -27.56 -11.58 4.25
N PHE A 106 -28.32 -10.48 4.10
CA PHE A 106 -27.85 -9.13 4.42
C PHE A 106 -27.51 -8.92 5.89
N GLY A 107 -28.23 -9.56 6.81
CA GLY A 107 -27.92 -9.47 8.24
C GLY A 107 -26.60 -10.14 8.59
N ILE A 108 -26.22 -11.21 7.89
CA ILE A 108 -24.92 -11.88 8.06
C ILE A 108 -23.81 -10.99 7.51
N ILE A 109 -24.02 -10.34 6.36
CA ILE A 109 -23.04 -9.43 5.75
C ILE A 109 -22.72 -8.26 6.69
N LEU A 110 -23.73 -7.67 7.33
CA LEU A 110 -23.51 -6.61 8.32
C LEU A 110 -22.63 -7.07 9.49
N LEU A 111 -22.90 -8.25 10.03
CA LEU A 111 -22.07 -8.84 11.09
C LEU A 111 -20.64 -9.12 10.59
N ALA A 112 -20.52 -9.60 9.36
CA ALA A 112 -19.24 -9.93 8.72
C ALA A 112 -18.40 -8.69 8.41
N SER A 113 -18.99 -7.50 8.40
CA SER A 113 -18.25 -6.23 8.29
C SER A 113 -17.84 -5.68 9.65
N ILE A 114 -18.73 -5.69 10.66
CA ILE A 114 -18.45 -5.03 11.94
C ILE A 114 -17.56 -5.85 12.89
N LEU A 115 -17.65 -7.18 12.89
CA LEU A 115 -16.84 -8.01 13.79
C LEU A 115 -15.35 -8.03 13.45
N PRO A 116 -14.93 -8.00 12.17
CA PRO A 116 -13.52 -7.80 11.83
C PRO A 116 -12.97 -6.48 12.37
N VAL A 117 -13.72 -5.37 12.23
CA VAL A 117 -13.34 -4.07 12.80
C VAL A 117 -13.08 -4.21 14.30
N PHE A 118 -14.05 -4.81 15.01
CA PHE A 118 -13.92 -5.07 16.44
C PHE A 118 -12.69 -5.92 16.78
N SER A 119 -12.45 -6.98 16.01
CA SER A 119 -11.37 -7.92 16.23
C SER A 119 -10.00 -7.26 16.06
N VAL A 120 -9.84 -6.40 15.05
CA VAL A 120 -8.60 -5.65 14.81
C VAL A 120 -8.38 -4.59 15.90
N LEU A 121 -9.42 -3.89 16.34
CA LEU A 121 -9.31 -2.92 17.45
C LEU A 121 -8.89 -3.61 18.76
N VAL A 122 -9.47 -4.78 19.06
CA VAL A 122 -9.09 -5.59 20.23
C VAL A 122 -7.65 -6.10 20.11
N LEU A 123 -7.23 -6.57 18.92
CA LEU A 123 -5.84 -6.97 18.69
C LEU A 123 -4.87 -5.81 18.92
N GLY A 124 -5.22 -4.60 18.48
CA GLY A 124 -4.47 -3.38 18.77
C GLY A 124 -4.28 -3.15 20.27
N LEU A 125 -5.34 -3.34 21.07
CA LEU A 125 -5.25 -3.22 22.53
C LEU A 125 -4.36 -4.29 23.17
N ILE A 126 -4.45 -5.54 22.70
CA ILE A 126 -3.62 -6.65 23.20
C ILE A 126 -2.13 -6.39 22.92
N LEU A 127 -1.81 -5.94 21.71
CA LEU A 127 -0.44 -5.70 21.29
C LEU A 127 0.13 -4.36 21.77
N ARG A 128 -0.67 -3.53 22.43
CA ARG A 128 -0.26 -2.21 22.95
C ARG A 128 0.99 -2.29 23.81
N SER A 129 1.06 -3.27 24.73
CA SER A 129 2.19 -3.43 25.65
C SER A 129 3.48 -3.87 24.95
N SER A 130 3.40 -4.42 23.74
CA SER A 130 4.56 -4.87 22.96
C SER A 130 5.02 -3.82 21.94
N SER A 131 4.19 -2.81 21.64
CA SER A 131 4.56 -1.75 20.70
C SER A 131 5.59 -0.82 21.33
N PRO A 132 6.67 -0.45 20.62
CA PRO A 132 7.56 0.61 21.06
C PRO A 132 6.83 1.96 21.10
N GLU A 133 7.39 2.87 21.90
CA GLU A 133 6.91 4.25 22.00
C GLU A 133 7.16 5.02 20.69
N ILE A 134 6.31 6.00 20.42
CA ILE A 134 6.45 6.88 19.26
C ILE A 134 7.69 7.75 19.48
N THR A 135 8.66 7.62 18.59
CA THR A 135 9.92 8.37 18.63
C THR A 135 10.18 9.02 17.27
N THR A 136 11.08 10.00 17.24
CA THR A 136 11.56 10.58 15.98
C THR A 136 12.40 9.54 15.25
N GLU A 137 12.51 9.66 13.93
CA GLU A 137 13.29 8.72 13.12
C GLU A 137 14.75 8.62 13.57
N ALA A 138 15.39 9.76 13.84
CA ALA A 138 16.76 9.82 14.36
C ALA A 138 16.92 9.04 15.67
N HIS A 139 16.00 9.26 16.61
CA HIS A 139 16.01 8.54 17.89
C HIS A 139 15.60 7.07 17.74
N PHE A 140 14.77 6.72 16.75
CA PHE A 140 14.40 5.33 16.49
C PHE A 140 15.60 4.48 16.06
N PHE A 141 16.42 5.02 15.16
CA PHE A 141 17.61 4.33 14.65
C PHE A 141 18.85 4.50 15.52
N SER A 142 18.83 5.37 16.52
CA SER A 142 19.99 5.60 17.39
C SER A 142 20.42 4.34 18.14
N LYS A 143 21.71 4.28 18.48
CA LYS A 143 22.28 3.18 19.27
C LYS A 143 21.63 3.06 20.66
N GLU A 144 21.23 4.19 21.25
CA GLU A 144 20.61 4.25 22.58
C GLU A 144 19.22 3.61 22.62
N ASN A 145 18.47 3.71 21.54
CA ASN A 145 17.09 3.20 21.46
C ASN A 145 17.00 1.82 20.80
N ARG A 146 18.14 1.15 20.60
CA ARG A 146 18.21 -0.07 19.80
C ARG A 146 17.35 -1.21 20.36
N GLU A 147 17.25 -1.30 21.69
CA GLU A 147 16.39 -2.28 22.36
C GLU A 147 14.91 -2.11 21.99
N ASN A 148 14.44 -0.87 21.79
CA ASN A 148 13.07 -0.62 21.35
C ASN A 148 12.87 -0.92 19.87
N ALA A 149 13.89 -0.69 19.02
CA ALA A 149 13.83 -1.07 17.61
C ALA A 149 13.79 -2.60 17.42
N LEU A 150 14.51 -3.37 18.24
CA LEU A 150 14.46 -4.84 18.23
C LEU A 150 13.09 -5.41 18.66
N LYS A 151 12.21 -4.61 19.28
CA LYS A 151 10.79 -4.99 19.45
C LYS A 151 10.01 -5.03 18.14
N LEU A 152 10.54 -4.45 17.05
CA LEU A 152 9.93 -4.48 15.72
C LEU A 152 10.67 -5.36 14.72
N PHE A 153 11.97 -5.55 14.91
CA PHE A 153 12.85 -6.28 13.99
C PHE A 153 13.49 -7.47 14.69
N ASP A 154 13.77 -8.54 13.95
CA ASP A 154 14.37 -9.74 14.54
C ASP A 154 15.84 -9.51 14.91
N ASP A 155 16.58 -8.82 14.04
CA ASP A 155 18.02 -8.59 14.21
C ASP A 155 18.42 -7.14 13.87
N GLU A 156 19.63 -6.78 14.30
CA GLU A 156 20.27 -5.50 13.99
C GLU A 156 20.46 -5.27 12.48
N ASN A 157 20.73 -6.32 11.72
CA ASN A 157 20.82 -6.26 10.26
C ASN A 157 19.46 -5.95 9.61
N ALA A 158 18.34 -6.39 10.19
CA ALA A 158 17.01 -6.07 9.67
C ALA A 158 16.68 -4.58 9.90
N ILE A 159 17.14 -4.00 11.01
CA ILE A 159 17.02 -2.56 11.28
C ILE A 159 17.86 -1.78 10.27
N LEU A 160 19.11 -2.21 10.03
CA LEU A 160 19.99 -1.62 9.02
C LEU A 160 19.34 -1.66 7.63
N ASN A 161 18.81 -2.82 7.25
CA ASN A 161 18.11 -2.99 5.98
C ASN A 161 16.92 -2.05 5.84
N HIS A 162 16.13 -1.90 6.90
CA HIS A 162 15.02 -0.98 6.92
C HIS A 162 15.45 0.49 6.81
N ALA A 163 16.51 0.89 7.52
CA ALA A 163 17.07 2.24 7.46
C ALA A 163 17.53 2.61 6.04
N PHE A 164 18.16 1.68 5.33
CA PHE A 164 18.61 1.92 3.96
C PHE A 164 17.49 1.87 2.93
N THR A 165 16.56 0.93 3.04
CA THR A 165 15.49 0.77 2.03
C THR A 165 14.36 1.79 2.18
N ARG A 166 14.02 2.19 3.42
CA ARG A 166 12.83 3.02 3.75
C ARG A 166 13.13 4.27 4.57
N GLY A 167 14.27 4.34 5.26
CA GLY A 167 14.62 5.48 6.11
C GLY A 167 15.05 6.72 5.31
N SER A 168 15.14 7.84 6.01
CA SER A 168 15.79 9.06 5.57
C SER A 168 17.29 9.01 5.85
N GLU A 169 18.05 9.93 5.25
CA GLU A 169 19.47 10.10 5.54
C GLU A 169 19.73 10.33 7.03
N VAL A 170 18.87 11.10 7.70
CA VAL A 170 19.02 11.40 9.13
C VAL A 170 18.90 10.11 9.96
N GLY A 171 17.95 9.25 9.61
CA GLY A 171 17.78 7.94 10.23
C GLY A 171 19.00 7.03 9.98
N ARG A 172 19.49 6.98 8.74
CA ARG A 172 20.70 6.21 8.38
C ARG A 172 21.94 6.69 9.14
N LYS A 173 22.20 8.00 9.19
CA LYS A 173 23.32 8.57 9.96
C LYS A 173 23.23 8.23 11.45
N SER A 174 22.03 8.35 12.00
CA SER A 174 21.76 8.08 13.42
C SER A 174 22.01 6.61 13.78
N PHE A 175 21.87 5.68 12.82
CA PHE A 175 22.19 4.26 13.01
C PHE A 175 23.68 4.02 13.33
N PHE A 176 24.59 4.73 12.66
CA PHE A 176 26.03 4.54 12.83
C PHE A 176 26.64 5.42 13.93
N ALA A 177 25.93 6.46 14.36
CA ALA A 177 26.35 7.46 15.38
C ALA A 177 27.64 8.24 15.05
N ASP A 178 28.42 7.81 14.06
CA ASP A 178 29.62 8.44 13.54
C ASP A 178 29.52 8.59 12.01
N ASP A 179 29.69 9.81 11.53
CA ASP A 179 29.65 10.15 10.10
C ASP A 179 30.77 9.46 9.32
N ALA A 180 31.93 9.21 9.93
CA ALA A 180 33.03 8.51 9.26
C ALA A 180 32.67 7.04 8.98
N LEU A 181 32.08 6.36 9.96
CA LEU A 181 31.58 4.99 9.79
C LEU A 181 30.43 4.94 8.78
N TYR A 182 29.57 5.96 8.76
CA TYR A 182 28.48 6.05 7.80
C TYR A 182 28.99 6.12 6.35
N HIS A 183 29.94 7.02 6.09
CA HIS A 183 30.55 7.19 4.77
C HIS A 183 31.32 5.95 4.30
N ASP A 184 32.04 5.27 5.20
CA ASP A 184 32.70 3.99 4.88
C ASP A 184 31.67 2.94 4.44
N ASN A 185 30.55 2.82 5.14
CA ASN A 185 29.48 1.89 4.78
C ASN A 185 28.80 2.25 3.45
N LEU A 186 28.64 3.54 3.11
CA LEU A 186 28.17 3.97 1.79
C LEU A 186 29.14 3.58 0.67
N ASN A 187 30.45 3.69 0.92
CA ASN A 187 31.47 3.25 -0.03
C ASN A 187 31.44 1.72 -0.22
N GLN A 188 31.33 0.97 0.87
CA GLN A 188 31.17 -0.49 0.83
C GLN A 188 29.86 -0.91 0.13
N LEU A 189 28.78 -0.16 0.30
CA LEU A 189 27.51 -0.42 -0.38
C LEU A 189 27.65 -0.31 -1.90
N ALA A 190 28.45 0.65 -2.37
CA ALA A 190 28.69 0.88 -3.80
C ALA A 190 29.61 -0.19 -4.43
N ASN A 191 30.57 -0.70 -3.65
CA ASN A 191 31.69 -1.49 -4.17
C ASN A 191 31.68 -2.97 -3.76
N ASN A 192 30.93 -3.36 -2.73
CA ASN A 192 30.91 -4.73 -2.22
C ASN A 192 29.53 -5.39 -2.41
N PRO A 193 29.41 -6.38 -3.32
CA PRO A 193 28.13 -7.03 -3.61
C PRO A 193 27.55 -7.81 -2.42
N LYS A 194 28.38 -8.23 -1.47
CA LYS A 194 27.92 -8.92 -0.25
C LYS A 194 27.24 -7.94 0.70
N VAL A 195 27.89 -6.80 0.96
CA VAL A 195 27.35 -5.72 1.81
C VAL A 195 26.08 -5.12 1.20
N LEU A 196 26.04 -4.98 -0.13
CA LEU A 196 24.84 -4.59 -0.86
C LEU A 196 23.66 -5.52 -0.57
N LYS A 197 23.88 -6.83 -0.65
CA LYS A 197 22.83 -7.81 -0.35
C LYS A 197 22.39 -7.76 1.11
N ASP A 198 23.33 -7.57 2.04
CA ASP A 198 23.01 -7.51 3.47
C ASP A 198 22.24 -6.21 3.83
N MET A 199 22.60 -5.07 3.25
CA MET A 199 21.98 -3.77 3.51
C MET A 199 20.72 -3.48 2.69
N LEU A 200 20.61 -3.93 1.44
CA LEU A 200 19.46 -3.64 0.58
C LEU A 200 18.54 -4.84 0.37
N GLY A 201 18.98 -6.04 0.74
CA GLY A 201 18.19 -7.27 0.61
C GLY A 201 17.88 -7.57 -0.85
N ALA A 202 16.61 -7.42 -1.23
CA ALA A 202 16.12 -7.65 -2.59
C ALA A 202 16.15 -6.38 -3.49
N MET A 203 16.43 -5.21 -2.92
CA MET A 203 16.52 -3.95 -3.67
C MET A 203 17.87 -3.85 -4.38
N SER A 204 17.86 -3.49 -5.67
CA SER A 204 19.11 -3.19 -6.38
C SER A 204 19.68 -1.84 -5.96
N PHE A 205 20.98 -1.68 -6.09
CA PHE A 205 21.68 -0.42 -5.81
C PHE A 205 21.10 0.75 -6.62
N ASP A 206 20.75 0.50 -7.88
CA ASP A 206 20.19 1.51 -8.80
C ASP A 206 18.79 1.94 -8.38
N ALA A 207 17.98 0.99 -7.92
CA ALA A 207 16.67 1.27 -7.36
C ALA A 207 16.78 2.05 -6.06
N TRP A 208 17.80 1.77 -5.24
CA TRP A 208 18.07 2.51 -4.02
C TRP A 208 18.54 3.94 -4.30
N LEU A 209 19.49 4.13 -5.21
CA LEU A 209 19.99 5.45 -5.63
C LEU A 209 18.86 6.35 -6.14
N SER A 210 17.98 5.81 -6.97
CA SER A 210 16.87 6.58 -7.54
C SER A 210 15.75 6.88 -6.53
N LYS A 211 15.39 5.92 -5.67
CA LYS A 211 14.18 6.00 -4.83
C LYS A 211 14.43 6.38 -3.37
N SER A 212 15.59 6.05 -2.81
CA SER A 212 15.84 6.10 -1.36
C SER A 212 17.05 6.94 -0.97
N ALA A 213 18.06 7.06 -1.83
CA ALA A 213 19.25 7.86 -1.56
C ALA A 213 18.95 9.37 -1.58
N SER A 214 19.50 10.11 -0.62
CA SER A 214 19.40 11.57 -0.53
C SER A 214 20.36 12.28 -1.49
N GLU A 215 20.23 13.60 -1.64
CA GLU A 215 21.11 14.39 -2.53
C GLU A 215 22.58 14.32 -2.09
N SER A 216 22.86 14.35 -0.79
CA SER A 216 24.22 14.25 -0.25
C SER A 216 24.84 12.87 -0.47
N GLU A 217 24.05 11.79 -0.33
CA GLU A 217 24.50 10.42 -0.53
C GLU A 217 24.78 10.13 -2.01
N ARG A 218 23.94 10.65 -2.91
CA ARG A 218 24.16 10.57 -4.35
C ARG A 218 25.44 11.31 -4.74
N LYS A 219 25.66 12.51 -4.21
CA LYS A 219 26.90 13.28 -4.43
C LYS A 219 28.13 12.50 -3.93
N TYR A 220 28.04 11.89 -2.75
CA TYR A 220 29.13 11.07 -2.21
C TYR A 220 29.39 9.79 -3.02
N ILE A 221 28.35 9.12 -3.54
CA ILE A 221 28.52 7.90 -4.33
C ILE A 221 28.98 8.23 -5.76
N ALA A 222 28.52 9.34 -6.33
CA ALA A 222 28.93 9.80 -7.66
C ALA A 222 30.41 10.22 -7.69
N SER A 223 30.96 10.72 -6.58
CA SER A 223 32.41 10.96 -6.48
C SER A 223 33.22 9.67 -6.37
N VAL A 224 32.58 8.54 -6.04
CA VAL A 224 33.22 7.23 -5.80
C VAL A 224 33.05 6.25 -6.96
N LYS A 225 31.98 6.35 -7.78
CA LYS A 225 31.66 5.34 -8.81
C LYS A 225 31.37 5.97 -10.18
N THR A 226 32.10 5.52 -11.22
CA THR A 226 32.15 6.13 -12.56
C THR A 226 31.50 5.30 -13.68
N GLU A 227 30.73 4.26 -13.36
CA GLU A 227 30.06 3.41 -14.36
C GLU A 227 28.56 3.76 -14.50
N PRO A 228 28.01 3.78 -15.73
CA PRO A 228 26.60 4.08 -15.97
C PRO A 228 25.72 2.92 -15.50
N ILE A 229 24.59 3.29 -14.90
CA ILE A 229 23.68 2.40 -14.17
C ILE A 229 22.51 1.97 -15.07
N ASP A 230 22.35 0.65 -15.28
CA ASP A 230 21.24 0.06 -16.05
C ASP A 230 19.99 -0.16 -15.18
N VAL A 231 18.96 0.65 -15.41
CA VAL A 231 17.68 0.56 -14.68
C VAL A 231 16.78 -0.52 -15.30
N VAL A 232 16.90 -1.78 -14.86
CA VAL A 232 15.98 -2.85 -15.28
C VAL A 232 14.58 -2.61 -14.69
N SER A 233 13.64 -2.26 -15.56
CA SER A 233 12.27 -1.86 -15.21
C SER A 233 11.26 -2.93 -15.63
N GLY A 234 10.72 -3.70 -14.69
CA GLY A 234 9.52 -4.53 -14.92
C GLY A 234 9.47 -5.83 -14.12
N VAL A 235 8.34 -6.11 -13.47
CA VAL A 235 8.08 -7.43 -12.86
C VAL A 235 7.66 -8.39 -13.97
N PRO A 236 8.28 -9.57 -14.13
CA PRO A 236 7.89 -10.52 -15.16
C PRO A 236 6.44 -10.98 -14.99
N VAL A 237 5.65 -10.93 -16.06
CA VAL A 237 4.24 -11.37 -16.08
C VAL A 237 4.08 -12.80 -15.53
N SER A 238 5.01 -13.70 -15.88
CA SER A 238 5.00 -15.10 -15.41
C SER A 238 5.16 -15.24 -13.90
N LYS A 239 5.94 -14.35 -13.25
CA LYS A 239 6.08 -14.36 -11.79
C LYS A 239 4.77 -13.95 -11.12
N VAL A 240 4.11 -12.92 -11.65
CA VAL A 240 2.81 -12.45 -11.13
C VAL A 240 1.76 -13.55 -11.23
N PHE A 241 1.59 -14.16 -12.40
CA PHE A 241 0.63 -15.26 -12.57
C PHE A 241 0.87 -16.43 -11.60
N LYS A 242 2.13 -16.79 -11.35
CA LYS A 242 2.47 -17.89 -10.43
C LYS A 242 2.14 -17.56 -8.98
N GLU A 243 2.40 -16.33 -8.55
CA GLU A 243 2.06 -15.86 -7.20
C GLU A 243 0.54 -15.78 -6.99
N GLU A 244 -0.18 -15.14 -7.92
CA GLU A 244 -1.64 -15.02 -7.82
C GLU A 244 -2.34 -16.38 -7.88
N SER A 245 -1.82 -17.32 -8.68
CA SER A 245 -2.31 -18.71 -8.71
C SER A 245 -2.20 -19.39 -7.35
N LYS A 246 -1.07 -19.22 -6.65
CA LYS A 246 -0.87 -19.79 -5.32
C LYS A 246 -1.86 -19.21 -4.32
N ILE A 247 -2.08 -17.89 -4.35
CA ILE A 247 -3.02 -17.19 -3.47
C ILE A 247 -4.46 -17.69 -3.73
N ALA A 248 -4.87 -17.78 -4.99
CA ALA A 248 -6.20 -18.27 -5.36
C ALA A 248 -6.44 -19.72 -4.88
N LEU A 249 -5.48 -20.62 -5.07
CA LEU A 249 -5.59 -22.00 -4.57
C LEU A 249 -5.70 -22.07 -3.05
N GLN A 250 -4.88 -21.29 -2.34
CA GLN A 250 -4.91 -21.22 -0.87
C GLN A 250 -6.22 -20.63 -0.34
N ALA A 251 -6.92 -19.80 -1.10
CA ALA A 251 -8.22 -19.25 -0.71
C ALA A 251 -9.39 -20.21 -0.98
N VAL A 252 -9.48 -20.80 -2.18
CA VAL A 252 -10.65 -21.60 -2.59
C VAL A 252 -10.64 -22.98 -1.97
N ILE A 253 -9.50 -23.69 -2.05
CA ILE A 253 -9.45 -25.12 -1.71
C ILE A 253 -9.86 -25.37 -0.24
N PRO A 254 -9.33 -24.64 0.76
CA PRO A 254 -9.71 -24.89 2.15
C PRO A 254 -11.20 -24.63 2.41
N LEU A 255 -11.74 -23.57 1.80
CA LEU A 255 -13.16 -23.23 1.93
C LEU A 255 -14.05 -24.32 1.31
N THR A 256 -13.73 -24.75 0.10
CA THR A 256 -14.45 -25.82 -0.60
C THR A 256 -14.35 -27.15 0.15
N LEU A 257 -13.16 -27.47 0.68
CA LEU A 257 -12.94 -28.68 1.47
C LEU A 257 -13.75 -28.64 2.77
N LEU A 258 -13.77 -27.51 3.48
CA LEU A 258 -14.58 -27.33 4.68
C LEU A 258 -16.06 -27.53 4.37
N LEU A 259 -16.55 -26.96 3.27
CA LEU A 259 -17.93 -27.15 2.82
C LEU A 259 -18.23 -28.62 2.51
N LEU A 260 -17.32 -29.32 1.82
CA LEU A 260 -17.45 -30.76 1.54
C LEU A 260 -17.48 -31.59 2.82
N VAL A 261 -16.62 -31.27 3.78
CA VAL A 261 -16.59 -31.92 5.10
C VAL A 261 -17.94 -31.74 5.80
N VAL A 262 -18.49 -30.54 5.81
CA VAL A 262 -19.81 -30.27 6.40
C VAL A 262 -20.91 -31.04 5.67
N LEU A 263 -20.93 -31.03 4.34
CA LEU A 263 -21.95 -31.73 3.55
C LEU A 263 -21.89 -33.26 3.73
N LEU A 264 -20.68 -33.84 3.69
CA LEU A 264 -20.48 -35.29 3.72
C LEU A 264 -20.52 -35.88 5.13
N LEU A 265 -19.92 -35.21 6.12
CA LEU A 265 -19.85 -35.72 7.50
C LEU A 265 -21.03 -35.25 8.37
N PHE A 266 -21.38 -33.96 8.32
CA PHE A 266 -22.42 -33.40 9.20
C PHE A 266 -23.83 -33.59 8.62
N LEU A 267 -24.04 -33.21 7.36
CA LEU A 267 -25.37 -33.33 6.73
C LEU A 267 -25.62 -34.73 6.13
N ARG A 268 -24.56 -35.52 5.90
CA ARG A 268 -24.61 -36.84 5.24
C ARG A 268 -25.35 -36.82 3.90
N GLU A 269 -25.29 -35.70 3.19
CA GLU A 269 -25.90 -35.57 1.86
C GLU A 269 -24.89 -35.93 0.77
N LYS A 270 -25.37 -36.62 -0.27
CA LYS A 270 -24.57 -36.90 -1.47
C LYS A 270 -24.63 -35.69 -2.40
N LEU A 271 -23.49 -35.29 -2.95
CA LEU A 271 -23.42 -34.27 -4.00
C LEU A 271 -24.29 -34.69 -5.20
N ARG A 272 -25.42 -34.01 -5.39
CA ARG A 272 -26.40 -34.31 -6.44
C ARG A 272 -25.88 -33.94 -7.83
N TYR A 273 -25.01 -32.93 -7.93
CA TYR A 273 -24.41 -32.43 -9.17
C TYR A 273 -22.89 -32.25 -9.02
N LYS A 274 -22.15 -33.36 -9.02
CA LYS A 274 -20.68 -33.34 -8.83
C LYS A 274 -19.96 -32.55 -9.92
N ASP A 275 -20.45 -32.65 -11.15
CA ASP A 275 -19.82 -32.02 -12.32
C ASP A 275 -19.99 -30.50 -12.28
N GLU A 276 -21.19 -30.00 -11.98
CA GLU A 276 -21.46 -28.56 -11.79
C GLU A 276 -20.62 -27.98 -10.65
N PHE A 277 -20.47 -28.73 -9.57
CA PHE A 277 -19.65 -28.33 -8.43
C PHE A 277 -18.16 -28.24 -8.79
N LEU A 278 -17.61 -29.25 -9.49
CA LEU A 278 -16.21 -29.22 -9.94
C LEU A 278 -15.96 -28.06 -10.91
N LEU A 279 -16.88 -27.86 -11.84
CA LEU A 279 -16.80 -26.82 -12.86
C LEU A 279 -16.92 -25.43 -12.22
N GLY A 280 -17.76 -25.27 -11.21
CA GLY A 280 -17.86 -24.05 -10.40
C GLY A 280 -16.55 -23.71 -9.66
N ILE A 281 -15.88 -24.71 -9.06
CA ILE A 281 -14.57 -24.51 -8.42
C ILE A 281 -13.52 -24.09 -9.45
N ALA A 282 -13.48 -24.78 -10.60
CA ALA A 282 -12.54 -24.49 -11.67
C ALA A 282 -12.72 -23.06 -12.20
N PHE A 283 -13.96 -22.64 -12.50
CA PHE A 283 -14.24 -21.27 -12.93
C PHE A 283 -13.94 -20.22 -11.87
N THR A 284 -14.17 -20.51 -10.59
CA THR A 284 -13.82 -19.60 -9.49
C THR A 284 -12.31 -19.39 -9.40
N LEU A 285 -11.53 -20.47 -9.51
CA LEU A 285 -10.07 -20.40 -9.52
C LEU A 285 -9.55 -19.61 -10.72
N VAL A 286 -9.98 -19.95 -11.94
CA VAL A 286 -9.56 -19.26 -13.16
C VAL A 286 -9.97 -17.79 -13.11
N GLY A 287 -11.20 -17.49 -12.71
CA GLY A 287 -11.72 -16.14 -12.58
C GLY A 287 -10.93 -15.29 -11.59
N MET A 288 -10.63 -15.83 -10.40
CA MET A 288 -9.81 -15.10 -9.42
C MET A 288 -8.39 -14.87 -9.91
N ILE A 289 -7.74 -15.87 -10.55
CA ILE A 289 -6.37 -15.71 -11.06
C ILE A 289 -6.31 -14.62 -12.13
N LEU A 290 -7.24 -14.64 -13.09
CA LEU A 290 -7.30 -13.65 -14.16
C LEU A 290 -7.61 -12.25 -13.60
N LEU A 291 -8.57 -12.14 -12.68
CA LEU A 291 -8.96 -10.87 -12.07
C LEU A 291 -7.81 -10.26 -11.25
N THR A 292 -7.22 -11.03 -10.33
CA THR A 292 -6.14 -10.55 -9.45
C THR A 292 -4.88 -10.22 -10.23
N SER A 293 -4.49 -11.06 -11.21
CA SER A 293 -3.36 -10.78 -12.10
C SER A 293 -3.63 -9.53 -12.95
N GLY A 294 -4.85 -9.36 -13.47
CA GLY A 294 -5.25 -8.18 -14.24
C GLY A 294 -5.22 -6.89 -13.40
N ILE A 295 -5.68 -6.95 -12.15
CA ILE A 295 -5.56 -5.84 -11.20
C ILE A 295 -4.08 -5.52 -10.95
N ARG A 296 -3.23 -6.52 -10.71
CA ARG A 296 -1.82 -6.29 -10.35
C ARG A 296 -0.94 -5.85 -11.52
N LEU A 297 -1.21 -6.33 -12.73
CA LEU A 297 -0.45 -5.98 -13.94
C LEU A 297 -0.98 -4.72 -14.63
N GLY A 298 -2.28 -4.48 -14.60
CA GLY A 298 -2.93 -3.36 -15.28
C GLY A 298 -3.24 -2.21 -14.32
N LEU A 299 -4.21 -2.41 -13.43
CA LEU A 299 -4.72 -1.34 -12.56
C LEU A 299 -3.72 -0.89 -11.49
N GLY A 300 -2.84 -1.77 -11.02
CA GLY A 300 -1.83 -1.47 -10.02
C GLY A 300 -0.83 -0.42 -10.51
N PRO A 301 -0.13 -0.64 -11.65
CA PRO A 301 0.76 0.35 -12.24
C PRO A 301 0.03 1.63 -12.63
N LEU A 302 -1.18 1.55 -13.20
CA LEU A 302 -1.98 2.72 -13.54
C LEU A 302 -2.34 3.54 -12.31
N GLY A 303 -2.84 2.90 -11.25
CA GLY A 303 -3.14 3.54 -9.97
C GLY A 303 -1.90 4.13 -9.30
N GLY A 304 -0.76 3.44 -9.39
CA GLY A 304 0.53 3.94 -8.90
C GLY A 304 1.03 5.15 -9.68
N GLN A 305 0.90 5.16 -11.02
CA GLN A 305 1.28 6.29 -11.85
C GLN A 305 0.37 7.49 -11.64
N VAL A 306 -0.95 7.30 -11.68
CA VAL A 306 -1.94 8.35 -11.42
C VAL A 306 -1.79 8.87 -9.99
N GLY A 307 -1.67 7.97 -9.00
CA GLY A 307 -1.50 8.31 -7.59
C GLY A 307 -0.17 8.99 -7.27
N ALA A 308 0.93 8.64 -7.95
CA ALA A 308 2.23 9.32 -7.77
C ALA A 308 2.30 10.67 -8.49
N GLN A 309 1.46 10.91 -9.49
CA GLN A 309 1.38 12.17 -10.22
C GLN A 309 0.34 13.14 -9.62
N LEU A 310 -0.71 12.63 -8.97
CA LEU A 310 -1.77 13.48 -8.42
C LEU A 310 -1.26 14.47 -7.36
N PRO A 311 -0.44 14.10 -6.36
CA PRO A 311 0.20 15.07 -5.47
C PRO A 311 1.17 16.02 -6.20
N ARG A 312 1.79 15.59 -7.31
CA ARG A 312 2.67 16.44 -8.13
C ARG A 312 1.91 17.51 -8.91
N ALA A 313 0.64 17.26 -9.24
CA ALA A 313 -0.22 18.27 -9.84
C ALA A 313 -0.56 19.39 -8.85
N PHE A 314 -0.42 19.15 -7.54
CA PHE A 314 -0.69 20.12 -6.48
C PHE A 314 0.58 20.60 -5.75
N SER A 315 1.74 20.01 -6.00
CA SER A 315 3.01 20.40 -5.35
C SER A 315 3.53 21.71 -5.93
N LYS A 316 3.92 22.65 -5.07
CA LYS A 316 4.54 23.91 -5.50
C LYS A 316 6.03 23.78 -5.87
N GLU A 317 6.66 22.68 -5.47
CA GLU A 317 8.10 22.46 -5.60
C GLU A 317 8.42 21.52 -6.77
N ALA A 318 9.47 21.86 -7.53
CA ALA A 318 9.94 21.06 -8.65
C ALA A 318 10.69 19.82 -8.14
N LYS A 319 10.38 18.64 -8.68
CA LYS A 319 10.99 17.37 -8.26
C LYS A 319 12.24 17.07 -9.09
N PHE A 320 13.34 16.70 -8.43
CA PHE A 320 14.55 16.17 -9.06
C PHE A 320 14.22 14.89 -9.86
N ILE A 321 14.64 14.82 -11.12
CA ILE A 321 14.51 13.63 -11.97
C ILE A 321 15.87 12.93 -12.08
N ASP A 322 16.90 13.67 -12.49
CA ASP A 322 18.21 13.17 -12.85
C ASP A 322 19.25 14.31 -12.85
N SER A 323 20.54 14.00 -12.89
CA SER A 323 21.60 15.01 -13.08
C SER A 323 22.62 14.61 -14.14
N LYS A 324 23.04 15.58 -14.95
CA LYS A 324 24.03 15.41 -16.02
C LYS A 324 25.28 16.21 -15.68
N MET A 325 26.42 15.54 -15.66
CA MET A 325 27.71 16.18 -15.41
C MET A 325 28.25 16.79 -16.71
N ILE A 326 28.57 18.08 -16.68
CA ILE A 326 29.14 18.79 -17.81
C ILE A 326 30.60 19.11 -17.46
N ALA A 327 31.54 18.49 -18.17
CA ALA A 327 32.97 18.71 -18.02
C ALA A 327 33.67 18.73 -19.39
N PRO A 328 34.59 19.67 -19.66
CA PRO A 328 34.94 20.82 -18.84
C PRO A 328 33.88 21.94 -18.96
N PHE A 329 33.45 22.51 -17.82
CA PHE A 329 32.51 23.63 -17.78
C PHE A 329 33.23 24.94 -17.51
N ASP A 330 33.19 25.87 -18.48
CA ASP A 330 33.75 27.21 -18.36
C ASP A 330 32.67 28.21 -17.93
N THR A 331 32.91 28.95 -16.85
CA THR A 331 32.00 29.98 -16.34
C THR A 331 31.82 31.18 -17.27
N THR A 332 32.69 31.37 -18.27
CA THR A 332 32.56 32.47 -19.26
C THR A 332 31.33 32.35 -20.15
N ILE A 333 30.74 31.16 -20.27
CA ILE A 333 29.54 30.89 -21.08
C ILE A 333 28.23 31.25 -20.36
N VAL A 334 28.31 31.66 -19.09
CA VAL A 334 27.16 32.01 -18.26
C VAL A 334 26.79 33.49 -18.47
N PHE A 335 25.56 33.76 -18.89
CA PHE A 335 25.02 35.10 -19.07
C PHE A 335 23.94 35.42 -18.02
N SER A 336 23.82 36.69 -17.64
CA SER A 336 22.85 37.14 -16.62
C SER A 336 21.63 37.77 -17.29
N THR A 337 20.44 37.46 -16.79
CA THR A 337 19.18 38.12 -17.16
C THR A 337 18.45 38.59 -15.90
N ILE A 338 17.56 39.56 -16.07
CA ILE A 338 16.71 40.09 -15.01
C ILE A 338 15.32 39.53 -15.25
N ALA A 339 14.81 38.75 -14.30
CA ALA A 339 13.43 38.24 -14.37
C ALA A 339 12.43 39.37 -14.11
N LEU A 340 11.18 39.16 -14.51
CA LEU A 340 10.06 40.12 -14.37
C LEU A 340 9.79 40.52 -12.90
N ASP A 341 10.31 39.76 -11.94
CA ASP A 341 10.25 40.01 -10.49
C ASP A 341 11.45 40.84 -9.96
N GLY A 342 12.36 41.29 -10.83
CA GLY A 342 13.55 42.07 -10.48
C GLY A 342 14.74 41.21 -10.00
N THR A 343 14.62 39.88 -9.97
CA THR A 343 15.71 38.99 -9.56
C THR A 343 16.73 38.80 -10.69
N LYS A 344 18.02 38.89 -10.37
CA LYS A 344 19.11 38.57 -11.31
C LYS A 344 19.30 37.06 -11.32
N LYS A 345 19.06 36.44 -12.47
CA LYS A 345 19.25 35.00 -12.68
C LYS A 345 20.31 34.77 -13.76
N GLN A 346 21.12 33.74 -13.59
CA GLN A 346 22.21 33.40 -14.50
C GLN A 346 21.80 32.18 -15.34
N PHE A 347 22.19 32.14 -16.60
CA PHE A 347 21.82 31.07 -17.55
C PHE A 347 23.01 30.72 -18.46
N PHE A 348 23.01 29.51 -19.00
CA PHE A 348 23.93 29.09 -20.06
C PHE A 348 23.17 28.25 -21.11
N ASN A 349 23.76 28.11 -22.29
CA ASN A 349 23.19 27.30 -23.38
C ASN A 349 23.80 25.91 -23.36
N LEU A 350 22.95 24.88 -23.24
CA LEU A 350 23.32 23.48 -23.34
C LEU A 350 22.89 22.95 -24.71
N THR A 351 23.85 22.59 -25.57
CA THR A 351 23.56 21.99 -26.87
C THR A 351 23.48 20.47 -26.72
N GLU A 352 22.31 19.89 -27.00
CA GLU A 352 22.08 18.44 -27.06
C GLU A 352 21.75 18.01 -28.50
N GLU A 353 21.75 16.70 -28.78
CA GLU A 353 21.36 16.16 -30.09
C GLU A 353 19.94 16.58 -30.54
N SER A 354 19.09 16.97 -29.57
CA SER A 354 17.72 17.43 -29.76
C SER A 354 17.56 18.95 -29.90
N GLY A 355 18.66 19.72 -29.81
CA GLY A 355 18.69 21.18 -29.95
C GLY A 355 19.37 21.91 -28.78
N THR A 356 19.47 23.24 -28.88
CA THR A 356 20.04 24.09 -27.84
C THR A 356 18.99 24.46 -26.80
N LYS A 357 19.23 24.11 -25.53
CA LYS A 357 18.36 24.39 -24.40
C LYS A 357 19.01 25.40 -23.45
N VAL A 358 18.26 26.42 -23.04
CA VAL A 358 18.73 27.41 -22.07
C VAL A 358 18.51 26.86 -20.65
N VAL A 359 19.56 26.86 -19.84
CA VAL A 359 19.58 26.28 -18.49
C VAL A 359 19.97 27.33 -17.45
N GLU A 360 19.26 27.39 -16.32
CA GLU A 360 19.62 28.28 -15.20
C GLU A 360 20.90 27.78 -14.51
N PHE A 361 21.89 28.66 -14.42
CA PHE A 361 23.15 28.41 -13.72
C PHE A 361 22.95 28.59 -12.22
N THR A 362 23.18 27.52 -11.46
CA THR A 362 23.12 27.51 -10.00
C THR A 362 24.55 27.40 -9.44
N PRO A 363 25.09 28.42 -8.76
CA PRO A 363 26.46 28.42 -8.26
C PRO A 363 26.79 27.24 -7.32
N GLU A 364 25.80 26.70 -6.63
CA GLU A 364 25.94 25.55 -5.71
C GLU A 364 26.22 24.23 -6.43
N ASN A 365 25.94 24.15 -7.74
CA ASN A 365 26.11 22.96 -8.57
C ASN A 365 27.42 22.99 -9.38
N TYR A 366 28.25 24.03 -9.20
CA TYR A 366 29.52 24.18 -9.89
C TYR A 366 30.69 23.82 -8.96
N ASP A 367 31.44 22.78 -9.33
CA ASP A 367 32.69 22.44 -8.68
C ASP A 367 33.84 23.26 -9.28
N LYS A 368 34.37 24.19 -8.48
CA LYS A 368 35.47 25.09 -8.86
C LYS A 368 36.83 24.40 -8.96
N GLU A 369 37.02 23.28 -8.26
CA GLU A 369 38.32 22.58 -8.25
C GLU A 369 38.49 21.72 -9.50
N ASN A 370 37.39 21.12 -9.97
CA ASN A 370 37.40 20.18 -11.09
C ASN A 370 36.83 20.74 -12.40
N ASN A 371 36.30 21.98 -12.40
CA ASN A 371 35.60 22.60 -13.53
C ASN A 371 34.43 21.75 -14.05
N ILE A 372 33.63 21.19 -13.14
CA ILE A 372 32.48 20.34 -13.48
C ILE A 372 31.20 21.03 -13.02
N TYR A 373 30.21 21.09 -13.90
CA TYR A 373 28.89 21.61 -13.57
C TYR A 373 27.85 20.48 -13.55
N GLU A 374 27.15 20.34 -12.43
CA GLU A 374 26.04 19.40 -12.28
C GLU A 374 24.74 20.03 -12.79
N TYR A 375 24.33 19.66 -14.01
CA TYR A 375 23.02 20.04 -14.51
C TYR A 375 21.94 19.15 -13.90
N VAL A 376 21.24 19.70 -12.89
CA VAL A 376 20.11 19.05 -12.24
C VAL A 376 18.84 19.21 -13.10
N ILE A 377 18.33 18.10 -13.62
CA ILE A 377 17.09 18.04 -14.39
C ILE A 377 15.92 18.00 -13.39
N LYS A 378 15.24 19.14 -13.22
CA LYS A 378 14.03 19.26 -12.40
C LYS A 378 12.78 19.21 -13.28
N GLN A 379 11.76 18.43 -12.88
CA GLN A 379 10.44 18.48 -13.51
C GLN A 379 9.59 19.55 -12.83
N ALA A 380 9.08 20.50 -13.61
CA ALA A 380 8.08 21.45 -13.12
C ALA A 380 6.79 20.72 -12.74
N PRO A 381 6.03 21.23 -11.76
CA PRO A 381 4.71 20.68 -11.42
C PRO A 381 3.77 20.72 -12.64
N LEU A 382 2.91 19.71 -12.73
CA LEU A 382 2.01 19.48 -13.89
C LEU A 382 1.02 20.63 -14.11
N LEU A 383 0.63 21.31 -13.04
CA LEU A 383 -0.15 22.53 -13.07
C LEU A 383 0.74 23.65 -12.54
N GLY A 384 0.88 24.73 -13.31
CA GLY A 384 1.70 25.88 -12.91
C GLY A 384 1.24 26.51 -11.58
N PRO A 385 2.05 27.41 -10.99
CA PRO A 385 1.79 28.01 -9.68
C PRO A 385 0.43 28.74 -9.56
N ASN A 386 -0.20 29.05 -10.70
CA ASN A 386 -1.58 29.50 -10.77
C ASN A 386 -2.48 28.33 -11.17
N LEU A 387 -2.94 27.54 -10.20
CA LEU A 387 -4.03 26.59 -10.41
C LEU A 387 -5.25 27.36 -10.94
N THR A 388 -5.49 27.26 -12.24
CA THR A 388 -6.70 27.81 -12.84
C THR A 388 -7.87 27.01 -12.28
N ILE A 389 -8.94 27.67 -11.85
CA ILE A 389 -10.16 27.03 -11.31
C ILE A 389 -10.64 25.88 -12.23
N LEU A 390 -10.44 26.03 -13.54
CA LEU A 390 -10.68 25.04 -14.58
C LEU A 390 -9.93 23.71 -14.34
N GLY A 391 -8.65 23.76 -13.93
CA GLY A 391 -7.84 22.57 -13.67
C GLY A 391 -8.31 21.80 -12.44
N ILE A 392 -8.71 22.50 -11.38
CA ILE A 392 -9.29 21.88 -10.17
C ILE A 392 -10.62 21.21 -10.53
N LEU A 393 -11.49 21.89 -11.28
CA LEU A 393 -12.77 21.34 -11.74
C LEU A 393 -12.58 20.09 -12.60
N LEU A 394 -11.59 20.08 -13.50
CA LEU A 394 -11.29 18.92 -14.34
C LEU A 394 -10.82 17.72 -13.51
N VAL A 395 -9.94 17.94 -12.52
CA VAL A 395 -9.48 16.87 -11.62
C VAL A 395 -10.63 16.32 -10.78
N LEU A 396 -11.50 17.18 -10.25
CA LEU A 396 -12.69 16.77 -9.51
C LEU A 396 -13.66 15.97 -10.37
N PHE A 397 -13.89 16.40 -11.62
CA PHE A 397 -14.73 15.66 -12.57
C PHE A 397 -14.15 14.29 -12.90
N PHE A 398 -12.84 14.20 -13.12
CA PHE A 398 -12.16 12.92 -13.37
C PHE A 398 -12.20 12.00 -12.13
N ALA A 399 -11.93 12.53 -10.94
CA ALA A 399 -12.02 11.78 -9.69
C ALA A 399 -13.45 11.27 -9.43
N PHE A 400 -14.45 12.11 -9.68
CA PHE A 400 -15.86 11.72 -9.62
C PHE A 400 -16.18 10.63 -10.65
N GLY A 401 -15.77 10.79 -11.92
CA GLY A 401 -16.00 9.81 -12.97
C GLY A 401 -15.38 8.45 -12.66
N MET A 402 -14.14 8.43 -12.14
CA MET A 402 -13.49 7.20 -11.69
C MET A 402 -14.19 6.58 -10.48
N GLY A 403 -14.51 7.37 -9.45
CA GLY A 403 -15.19 6.86 -8.25
C GLY A 403 -16.60 6.32 -8.56
N PHE A 404 -17.37 7.07 -9.34
CA PHE A 404 -18.69 6.68 -9.81
C PHE A 404 -18.63 5.44 -10.70
N GLY A 405 -17.72 5.40 -11.67
CA GLY A 405 -17.51 4.26 -12.55
C GLY A 405 -17.12 2.99 -11.80
N ALA A 406 -16.18 3.09 -10.85
CA ALA A 406 -15.77 1.99 -9.98
C ALA A 406 -16.95 1.45 -9.15
N THR A 407 -17.76 2.35 -8.58
CA THR A 407 -18.94 2.00 -7.78
C THR A 407 -20.03 1.34 -8.62
N MET A 408 -20.28 1.83 -9.84
CA MET A 408 -21.25 1.25 -10.78
C MET A 408 -20.80 -0.12 -11.32
N ALA A 409 -19.49 -0.35 -11.41
CA ALA A 409 -18.94 -1.64 -11.80
C ALA A 409 -19.01 -2.68 -10.66
N GLU A 410 -19.34 -2.28 -9.43
CA GLU A 410 -19.38 -3.17 -8.28
C GLU A 410 -20.62 -4.09 -8.35
N PRO A 411 -20.43 -5.43 -8.47
CA PRO A 411 -21.55 -6.36 -8.68
C PRO A 411 -22.57 -6.35 -7.53
N ALA A 412 -22.14 -6.06 -6.31
CA ALA A 412 -22.99 -5.98 -5.13
C ALA A 412 -24.02 -4.83 -5.23
N LEU A 413 -23.64 -3.70 -5.84
CA LEU A 413 -24.54 -2.57 -6.04
C LEU A 413 -25.58 -2.85 -7.14
N ASN A 414 -25.17 -3.51 -8.21
CA ASN A 414 -26.09 -3.89 -9.29
C ASN A 414 -27.14 -4.90 -8.80
N ALA A 415 -26.77 -5.79 -7.87
CA ALA A 415 -27.70 -6.72 -7.23
C ALA A 415 -28.79 -6.01 -6.38
N LEU A 416 -28.49 -4.85 -5.78
CA LEU A 416 -29.48 -4.05 -5.04
C LEU A 416 -30.54 -3.43 -5.96
N GLY A 417 -30.16 -3.00 -7.17
CA GLY A 417 -31.10 -2.44 -8.17
C GLY A 417 -32.09 -3.46 -8.75
N ILE A 418 -31.73 -4.75 -8.72
CA ILE A 418 -32.57 -5.85 -9.21
C ILE A 418 -33.66 -6.24 -8.20
N ILE A 419 -33.53 -5.83 -6.92
CA ILE A 419 -34.60 -5.95 -5.90
C ILE A 419 -35.63 -4.83 -6.13
N ARG A 420 -36.20 -4.79 -7.33
CA ARG A 420 -37.35 -3.94 -7.63
C ARG A 420 -38.55 -4.57 -6.94
N TRP A 421 -39.04 -3.89 -5.91
CA TRP A 421 -40.31 -4.08 -5.23
C TRP A 421 -41.41 -4.54 -6.19
N ARG A 422 -41.60 -5.85 -6.30
CA ARG A 422 -42.87 -6.44 -6.74
C ARG A 422 -43.61 -6.82 -5.47
N SER A 423 -44.34 -5.82 -4.94
CA SER A 423 -45.53 -6.04 -4.12
C SER A 423 -46.58 -6.78 -4.94
#